data_AF-A0AAE2YS36-F1
#
_entry.id   AF-A0AAE2YS36-F1
#
_cell.length_a   1.000
_cell.length_b   1.000
_cell.length_c   1.000
_cell.angle_alpha   90.00
_cell.angle_beta   90.00
_cell.angle_gamma   90.00
#
_symmetry.space_group_name_H-M   'P 1'
#
loop_
_entity.id
_entity.type
_entity.pdbx_description
1 polymer ?
#
loop_
_entity_poly.entity_id
_entity_poly.type
_entity_poly.pdbx_seq_one_letter_code
_entity_poly.pdbx_strand_id
1 'polypeptide(L)'
;MNGDPDALLGFADETARSLRHPALSRPYFWEFHALRDALHGKFAPCMSYASFFDPSICPGLQDYVQTLIDAAPATPVLQCCRSFGRVAYLRQTHGGAHIHLWRDAVSQWFSYQINDYFDIASLLVLQANNPPEMFLRLRQEIALPALESVDFAAGYEQMRQVSFGWEQRYFVYYALWVYSLM
;
A
#
# COMPACT_ATOMS: atom_id res chain seq x y z
N MET A 1 13.27 -6.74 -11.77
CA MET A 1 13.18 -8.13 -11.29
C MET A 1 12.62 -9.07 -12.38
N ASN A 2 12.98 -8.88 -13.65
CA ASN A 2 12.61 -9.81 -14.72
C ASN A 2 13.84 -10.66 -15.02
N GLY A 3 13.92 -11.87 -14.47
CA GLY A 3 14.99 -12.82 -14.82
C GLY A 3 15.18 -13.97 -13.84
N ASP A 4 14.95 -13.75 -12.54
CA ASP A 4 15.11 -14.77 -11.50
C ASP A 4 14.04 -14.63 -10.41
N PRO A 5 13.02 -15.50 -10.39
CA PRO A 5 11.99 -15.47 -9.36
C PRO A 5 12.50 -15.94 -7.99
N ASP A 6 13.60 -16.70 -7.94
CA ASP A 6 14.16 -17.21 -6.70
C ASP A 6 14.96 -16.13 -5.95
N ALA A 7 15.32 -15.03 -6.63
CA ALA A 7 15.94 -13.86 -6.02
C ALA A 7 15.12 -13.29 -4.85
N LEU A 8 13.78 -13.40 -4.89
CA LEU A 8 12.90 -12.97 -3.78
C LEU A 8 13.07 -13.81 -2.52
N LEU A 9 13.50 -15.07 -2.65
CA LEU A 9 13.74 -15.96 -1.51
C LEU A 9 15.02 -15.57 -0.74
N GLY A 10 15.91 -14.79 -1.34
CA GLY A 10 17.15 -14.29 -0.72
C GLY A 10 16.96 -13.18 0.32
N PHE A 11 15.79 -12.55 0.39
CA PHE A 11 15.50 -11.42 1.31
C PHE A 11 15.34 -11.81 2.80
N ALA A 12 15.67 -13.05 3.17
CA ALA A 12 15.23 -13.68 4.41
C ALA A 12 15.96 -13.22 5.69
N ASP A 13 17.26 -12.88 5.65
CA ASP A 13 18.06 -12.83 6.88
C ASP A 13 18.18 -11.45 7.54
N GLU A 14 18.30 -10.36 6.79
CA GLU A 14 18.52 -9.02 7.36
C GLU A 14 17.21 -8.40 7.88
N THR A 15 16.11 -8.59 7.14
CA THR A 15 14.79 -8.04 7.46
C THR A 15 14.17 -8.71 8.69
N ALA A 16 14.32 -10.04 8.83
CA ALA A 16 13.77 -10.76 9.98
C ALA A 16 14.46 -10.38 11.30
N ARG A 17 15.78 -10.16 11.26
CA ARG A 17 16.58 -9.76 12.45
C ARG A 17 16.26 -8.35 12.93
N SER A 18 16.06 -7.41 12.00
CA SER A 18 15.74 -6.01 12.33
C SER A 18 14.32 -5.84 12.90
N LEU A 19 13.38 -6.71 12.52
CA LEU A 19 11.97 -6.62 12.91
C LEU A 19 11.59 -7.43 14.16
N ARG A 20 12.55 -8.09 14.83
CA ARG A 20 12.31 -8.92 16.03
C ARG A 20 11.20 -9.98 15.81
N HIS A 21 11.09 -10.50 14.59
CA HIS A 21 10.14 -11.55 14.29
C HIS A 21 10.59 -12.88 14.91
N PRO A 22 9.65 -13.78 15.26
CA PRO A 22 9.99 -15.17 15.55
C PRO A 22 10.79 -15.78 14.40
N ALA A 23 11.63 -16.77 14.70
CA ALA A 23 12.34 -17.51 13.66
C ALA A 23 11.33 -18.13 12.68
N LEU A 24 11.40 -17.72 11.42
CA LEU A 24 10.56 -18.26 10.36
C LEU A 24 11.16 -19.57 9.85
N SER A 25 10.31 -20.55 9.56
CA SER A 25 10.72 -21.83 8.95
C SER A 25 10.95 -21.72 7.44
N ARG A 26 10.57 -20.59 6.82
CA ARG A 26 10.68 -20.31 5.39
C ARG A 26 11.04 -18.84 5.15
N PRO A 27 11.59 -18.49 3.96
CA PRO A 27 11.88 -17.10 3.59
C PRO A 27 10.66 -16.18 3.63
N TYR A 28 10.90 -14.88 3.88
CA TYR A 28 9.85 -13.86 4.02
C TYR A 28 8.86 -13.82 2.85
N PHE A 29 9.34 -13.92 1.61
CA PHE A 29 8.50 -13.89 0.40
C PHE A 29 8.07 -15.28 -0.12
N TRP A 30 8.22 -16.34 0.67
CA TRP A 30 7.88 -17.70 0.26
C TRP A 30 6.43 -17.84 -0.23
N GLU A 31 5.47 -17.22 0.47
CA GLU A 31 4.05 -17.32 0.09
C GLU A 31 3.77 -16.65 -1.26
N PHE A 32 4.39 -15.50 -1.53
CA PHE A 32 4.27 -14.84 -2.84
C PHE A 32 4.93 -15.67 -3.96
N HIS A 33 6.05 -16.33 -3.68
CA HIS A 33 6.71 -17.23 -4.63
C HIS A 33 5.79 -18.39 -5.02
N ALA A 34 5.11 -19.00 -4.05
CA ALA A 34 4.15 -20.09 -4.30
C ALA A 34 2.92 -19.66 -5.11
N LEU A 35 2.50 -18.39 -4.99
CA LEU A 35 1.32 -17.84 -5.67
C LEU A 35 1.65 -17.18 -7.03
N ARG A 36 2.93 -17.09 -7.39
CA ARG A 36 3.42 -16.34 -8.56
C ARG A 36 2.66 -16.69 -9.84
N ASP A 37 2.55 -17.98 -10.15
CA ASP A 37 2.00 -18.43 -11.43
C ASP A 37 0.49 -18.13 -11.52
N ALA A 38 -0.23 -18.19 -10.39
CA ALA A 38 -1.63 -17.80 -10.33
C ALA A 38 -1.82 -16.29 -10.53
N LEU A 39 -0.88 -15.47 -10.03
CA LEU A 39 -0.94 -14.00 -10.10
C LEU A 39 -0.37 -13.41 -11.40
N HIS A 40 0.31 -14.21 -12.22
CA HIS A 40 0.98 -13.74 -13.42
C HIS A 40 0.01 -13.01 -14.36
N GLY A 41 0.33 -11.75 -14.69
CA GLY A 41 -0.48 -10.92 -15.58
C GLY A 41 -1.75 -10.32 -14.96
N LYS A 42 -2.06 -10.61 -13.69
CA LYS A 42 -3.27 -10.08 -13.03
C LYS A 42 -3.09 -8.70 -12.42
N PHE A 43 -1.86 -8.27 -12.16
CA PHE A 43 -1.60 -6.94 -11.62
C PHE A 43 -1.91 -5.86 -12.66
N ALA A 44 -2.65 -4.83 -12.25
CA ALA A 44 -2.88 -3.62 -13.03
C ALA A 44 -2.40 -2.40 -12.23
N PRO A 45 -1.69 -1.43 -12.85
CA PRO A 45 -1.16 -0.26 -12.15
C PRO A 45 -2.22 0.55 -11.37
N CYS A 46 -3.47 0.57 -11.85
CA CYS A 46 -4.58 1.25 -11.16
C CYS A 46 -4.81 0.72 -9.73
N MET A 47 -4.44 -0.54 -9.45
CA MET A 47 -4.58 -1.18 -8.15
C MET A 47 -3.68 -0.59 -7.07
N SER A 48 -2.60 0.12 -7.43
CA SER A 48 -1.68 0.67 -6.44
C SER A 48 -2.29 1.87 -5.72
N TYR A 49 -2.49 2.98 -6.43
CA TYR A 49 -2.95 4.23 -5.83
C TYR A 49 -4.17 4.86 -6.50
N ALA A 50 -4.34 4.72 -7.82
CA ALA A 50 -5.42 5.36 -8.55
C ALA A 50 -6.81 4.99 -7.98
N SER A 51 -7.02 3.70 -7.71
CA SER A 51 -8.26 3.15 -7.13
C SER A 51 -8.25 3.06 -5.61
N PHE A 52 -7.41 3.84 -4.91
CA PHE A 52 -7.23 3.71 -3.46
C PHE A 52 -8.50 3.93 -2.65
N PHE A 53 -9.28 4.96 -2.97
CA PHE A 53 -10.55 5.27 -2.31
C PHE A 53 -11.79 4.85 -3.10
N ASP A 54 -11.60 4.50 -4.38
CA ASP A 54 -12.65 3.98 -5.23
C ASP A 54 -12.14 2.76 -5.98
N PRO A 55 -12.22 1.56 -5.39
CA PRO A 55 -11.83 0.32 -6.06
C PRO A 55 -12.58 0.02 -7.37
N SER A 56 -13.78 0.58 -7.57
CA SER A 56 -14.63 0.24 -8.71
C SER A 56 -14.04 0.66 -10.06
N ILE A 57 -13.17 1.68 -10.08
CA ILE A 57 -12.49 2.14 -11.31
C ILE A 57 -11.35 1.22 -11.76
N CYS A 58 -11.04 0.17 -10.99
CA CYS A 58 -10.00 -0.80 -11.33
C CYS A 58 -10.54 -2.23 -11.21
N PRO A 59 -11.32 -2.70 -12.21
CA PRO A 59 -12.02 -3.99 -12.13
C PRO A 59 -11.12 -5.19 -11.85
N GLY A 60 -9.86 -5.14 -12.31
CA GLY A 60 -8.89 -6.22 -12.06
C GLY A 60 -8.58 -6.44 -10.58
N LEU A 61 -8.83 -5.46 -9.70
CA LEU A 61 -8.51 -5.59 -8.27
C LEU A 61 -9.28 -6.74 -7.62
N GLN A 62 -10.56 -6.91 -7.98
CA GLN A 62 -11.38 -7.99 -7.44
C GLN A 62 -10.85 -9.36 -7.87
N ASP A 63 -10.50 -9.53 -9.15
CA ASP A 63 -9.92 -10.78 -9.66
C ASP A 63 -8.54 -11.06 -9.02
N TYR A 64 -7.72 -10.03 -8.84
CA TYR A 64 -6.42 -10.15 -8.19
C TYR A 64 -6.56 -10.64 -6.73
N VAL A 65 -7.46 -10.03 -5.95
CA VAL A 65 -7.70 -10.42 -4.55
C VAL A 65 -8.35 -11.80 -4.47
N GLN A 66 -9.32 -12.10 -5.34
CA GLN A 66 -9.93 -13.43 -5.38
C GLN A 66 -8.90 -14.51 -5.70
N THR A 67 -7.98 -14.25 -6.63
CA THR A 67 -6.90 -15.18 -6.97
C THR A 67 -5.98 -15.43 -5.78
N LEU A 68 -5.64 -14.41 -4.99
CA LEU A 68 -4.87 -14.59 -3.75
C LEU A 68 -5.59 -15.49 -2.74
N ILE A 69 -6.91 -15.32 -2.62
CA ILE A 69 -7.75 -16.11 -1.71
C ILE A 69 -7.83 -17.58 -2.17
N ASP A 70 -8.11 -17.80 -3.45
CA ASP A 70 -8.35 -19.13 -4.01
C ASP A 70 -7.08 -19.97 -4.11
N ALA A 71 -5.94 -19.33 -4.41
CA ALA A 71 -4.65 -20.02 -4.53
C ALA A 71 -3.93 -20.19 -3.17
N ALA A 72 -4.45 -19.60 -2.08
CA ALA A 72 -3.84 -19.73 -0.77
C ALA A 72 -3.84 -21.21 -0.30
N PRO A 73 -2.70 -21.74 0.18
CA PRO A 73 -2.59 -23.14 0.59
C PRO A 73 -3.32 -23.45 1.92
N ALA A 74 -3.79 -22.43 2.62
CA ALA A 74 -4.47 -22.49 3.90
C ALA A 74 -5.44 -21.30 4.02
N THR A 75 -6.00 -21.07 5.22
CA THR A 75 -6.85 -19.91 5.48
C THR A 75 -6.12 -18.60 5.12
N PRO A 76 -6.62 -17.84 4.13
CA PRO A 76 -5.91 -16.66 3.63
C PRO A 76 -5.92 -15.53 4.65
N VAL A 77 -4.74 -14.96 4.90
CA VAL A 77 -4.56 -13.73 5.69
C VAL A 77 -3.80 -12.74 4.82
N LEU A 78 -4.51 -11.70 4.36
CA LEU A 78 -3.92 -10.68 3.50
C LEU A 78 -3.39 -9.52 4.34
N GLN A 79 -2.07 -9.42 4.49
CA GLN A 79 -1.44 -8.30 5.17
C GLN A 79 -1.23 -7.14 4.19
N CYS A 80 -2.02 -6.08 4.35
CA CYS A 80 -1.91 -4.87 3.55
C CYS A 80 -1.30 -3.75 4.39
N CYS A 81 -0.17 -3.16 3.97
CA CYS A 81 0.41 -2.00 4.66
C CYS A 81 -0.54 -0.80 4.68
N ARG A 82 -1.39 -0.66 3.66
CA ARG A 82 -2.39 0.41 3.50
C ARG A 82 -3.61 -0.15 2.75
N SER A 83 -4.70 -0.41 3.47
CA SER A 83 -5.98 -0.85 2.89
C SER A 83 -7.16 0.01 3.34
N PHE A 84 -6.95 1.00 4.20
CA PHE A 84 -8.02 1.76 4.88
C PHE A 84 -9.03 2.39 3.90
N GLY A 85 -8.60 2.88 2.74
CA GLY A 85 -9.50 3.41 1.70
C GLY A 85 -10.33 2.37 0.95
N ARG A 86 -10.06 1.08 1.16
CA ARG A 86 -10.64 -0.05 0.41
C ARG A 86 -11.40 -1.03 1.28
N VAL A 87 -11.36 -0.89 2.61
CA VAL A 87 -11.88 -1.91 3.55
C VAL A 87 -13.35 -2.22 3.29
N ALA A 88 -14.18 -1.18 3.11
CA ALA A 88 -15.60 -1.36 2.83
C ALA A 88 -15.84 -2.18 1.55
N TYR A 89 -15.15 -1.83 0.47
CA TYR A 89 -15.27 -2.54 -0.80
C TYR A 89 -14.79 -3.99 -0.72
N LEU A 90 -13.63 -4.24 -0.09
CA LEU A 90 -13.09 -5.60 0.08
C LEU A 90 -14.01 -6.46 0.93
N ARG A 91 -14.59 -5.91 2.00
CA ARG A 91 -15.58 -6.61 2.83
C ARG A 91 -16.85 -6.92 2.07
N GLN A 92 -17.32 -6.01 1.23
CA GLN A 92 -18.52 -6.22 0.41
C GLN A 92 -18.31 -7.32 -0.65
N THR A 93 -17.13 -7.39 -1.24
CA THR A 93 -16.83 -8.26 -2.40
C THR A 93 -16.31 -9.64 -2.00
N HIS A 94 -15.51 -9.74 -0.92
CA HIS A 94 -14.87 -10.99 -0.50
C HIS A 94 -15.25 -11.44 0.92
N GLY A 95 -15.99 -10.62 1.68
CA GLY A 95 -16.35 -10.93 3.06
C GLY A 95 -15.14 -10.87 4.02
N GLY A 96 -15.08 -11.81 4.95
CA GLY A 96 -13.98 -11.96 5.89
C GLY A 96 -13.99 -10.99 7.08
N ALA A 97 -12.91 -11.05 7.87
CA ALA A 97 -12.66 -10.16 9.00
C ALA A 97 -11.53 -9.19 8.67
N HIS A 98 -11.70 -7.92 9.01
CA HIS A 98 -10.65 -6.90 8.87
C HIS A 98 -10.06 -6.57 10.24
N ILE A 99 -8.77 -6.84 10.40
CA ILE A 99 -8.02 -6.54 11.64
C ILE A 99 -7.25 -5.24 11.42
N HIS A 100 -7.66 -4.17 12.12
CA HIS A 100 -6.95 -2.90 12.10
C HIS A 100 -5.88 -2.88 13.21
N LEU A 101 -4.61 -2.70 12.83
CA LEU A 101 -3.51 -2.52 13.78
C LEU A 101 -3.40 -1.05 14.16
N TRP A 102 -3.98 -0.71 15.31
CA TRP A 102 -3.93 0.65 15.85
C TRP A 102 -2.56 0.94 16.49
N ARG A 103 -2.03 2.14 16.22
CA ARG A 103 -0.83 2.70 16.85
C ARG A 103 -1.01 4.20 17.05
N ASP A 104 -0.38 4.75 18.08
CA ASP A 104 -0.37 6.19 18.30
C ASP A 104 0.26 6.92 17.11
N ALA A 105 -0.38 8.02 16.69
CA ALA A 105 -0.02 8.73 15.46
C ALA A 105 1.43 9.23 15.50
N VAL A 106 1.87 9.77 16.64
CA VAL A 106 3.19 10.39 16.77
C VAL A 106 4.30 9.35 16.66
N SER A 107 4.23 8.25 17.41
CA SER A 107 5.28 7.22 17.34
C SER A 107 5.27 6.47 16.01
N GLN A 108 4.09 6.30 15.39
CA GLN A 108 4.03 5.74 14.04
C GLN A 108 4.67 6.69 13.02
N TRP A 109 4.38 7.99 13.07
CA TRP A 109 5.01 8.97 12.19
C TRP A 109 6.53 8.99 12.34
N PHE A 110 7.05 8.97 13.57
CA PHE A 110 8.50 8.88 13.80
C PHE A 110 9.11 7.60 13.19
N SER A 111 8.38 6.48 13.22
CA SER A 111 8.87 5.26 12.58
C SER A 111 8.88 5.33 11.05
N TYR A 112 8.04 6.19 10.46
CA TYR A 112 8.04 6.42 9.02
C TYR A 112 9.25 7.25 8.57
N GLN A 113 9.87 8.02 9.47
CA GLN A 113 11.04 8.85 9.13
C GLN A 113 12.34 8.06 8.88
N ILE A 114 12.30 6.72 8.96
CA ILE A 114 13.45 5.86 8.65
C ILE A 114 13.84 5.92 7.17
N ASN A 115 12.91 6.24 6.27
CA ASN A 115 13.14 6.49 4.86
C ASN A 115 12.05 7.40 4.26
N ASP A 116 12.29 7.93 3.06
CA ASP A 116 11.37 8.82 2.34
C ASP A 116 10.15 8.09 1.74
N TYR A 117 10.19 6.76 1.65
CA TYR A 117 9.14 5.96 1.01
C TYR A 117 7.76 6.18 1.62
N PHE A 118 7.64 6.31 2.94
CA PHE A 118 6.33 6.48 3.57
C PHE A 118 5.71 7.85 3.27
N ASP A 119 6.53 8.90 3.22
CA ASP A 119 6.06 10.24 2.84
C ASP A 119 5.59 10.22 1.38
N ILE A 120 6.42 9.68 0.47
CA ILE A 120 6.10 9.58 -0.96
C ILE A 120 4.84 8.74 -1.18
N ALA A 121 4.72 7.59 -0.52
CA ALA A 121 3.53 6.75 -0.60
C ALA A 121 2.27 7.46 -0.11
N SER A 122 2.40 8.34 0.88
CA SER A 122 1.26 9.13 1.41
C SER A 122 0.82 10.18 0.39
N LEU A 123 1.77 10.84 -0.29
CA LEU A 123 1.47 11.73 -1.41
C LEU A 123 0.81 10.97 -2.58
N LEU A 124 1.29 9.77 -2.91
CA LEU A 124 0.70 8.94 -3.96
C LEU A 124 -0.73 8.49 -3.63
N VAL A 125 -1.02 8.15 -2.37
CA VAL A 125 -2.41 7.90 -1.92
C VAL A 125 -3.28 9.13 -2.13
N LEU A 126 -2.74 10.31 -1.80
CA LEU A 126 -3.38 11.58 -2.11
C LEU A 126 -3.45 11.86 -3.62
N GLN A 127 -2.98 11.03 -4.55
CA GLN A 127 -3.21 11.21 -6.00
C GLN A 127 -4.33 10.30 -6.56
N ALA A 128 -5.04 9.55 -5.71
CA ALA A 128 -6.16 8.72 -6.14
C ALA A 128 -7.20 9.50 -6.98
N ASN A 129 -7.88 8.85 -7.92
CA ASN A 129 -8.75 9.56 -8.88
C ASN A 129 -10.02 10.11 -8.21
N ASN A 130 -10.64 9.33 -7.33
CA ASN A 130 -11.90 9.66 -6.66
C ASN A 130 -11.72 9.65 -5.13
N PRO A 131 -10.91 10.55 -4.56
CA PRO A 131 -10.71 10.59 -3.13
C PRO A 131 -11.91 11.25 -2.42
N PRO A 132 -12.12 10.98 -1.12
CA PRO A 132 -13.00 11.77 -0.27
C PRO A 132 -12.76 13.29 -0.39
N GLU A 133 -13.82 14.09 -0.26
CA GLU A 133 -13.76 15.55 -0.40
C GLU A 133 -12.69 16.20 0.49
N MET A 134 -12.49 15.68 1.71
CA MET A 134 -11.46 16.19 2.61
C MET A 134 -10.05 16.12 2.01
N PHE A 135 -9.76 15.11 1.21
CA PHE A 135 -8.45 14.98 0.56
C PHE A 135 -8.34 15.85 -0.69
N LEU A 136 -9.44 16.17 -1.38
CA LEU A 136 -9.43 17.20 -2.41
C LEU A 136 -9.07 18.56 -1.82
N ARG A 137 -9.67 18.91 -0.66
CA ARG A 137 -9.35 20.14 0.08
C ARG A 137 -7.90 20.13 0.57
N LEU A 138 -7.44 19.01 1.13
CA LEU A 138 -6.05 18.86 1.58
C LEU A 138 -5.04 19.08 0.45
N ARG A 139 -5.28 18.52 -0.75
CA ARG A 139 -4.42 18.75 -1.92
C ARG A 139 -4.29 20.24 -2.24
N GLN A 140 -5.39 20.97 -2.19
CA GLN A 140 -5.41 22.41 -2.45
C GLN A 140 -4.66 23.19 -1.38
N GLU A 141 -4.89 22.87 -0.11
CA GLU A 141 -4.27 23.52 1.04
C GLU A 141 -2.74 23.39 1.03
N ILE A 142 -2.24 22.20 0.71
CA ILE A 142 -0.78 21.95 0.63
C ILE A 142 -0.18 22.26 -0.74
N ALA A 143 -0.99 22.76 -1.68
CA ALA A 143 -0.62 22.98 -3.07
C ALA A 143 0.09 21.77 -3.71
N LEU A 144 -0.48 20.56 -3.52
CA LEU A 144 0.08 19.32 -4.05
C LEU A 144 0.07 19.35 -5.59
N PRO A 145 1.21 19.21 -6.28
CA PRO A 145 1.23 19.13 -7.73
C PRO A 145 0.48 17.88 -8.20
N ALA A 146 -0.25 18.01 -9.31
CA ALA A 146 -0.93 16.88 -9.93
C ALA A 146 0.09 15.87 -10.47
N LEU A 147 -0.21 14.58 -10.34
CA LEU A 147 0.61 13.53 -10.95
C LEU A 147 0.47 13.58 -12.48
N GLU A 148 1.60 13.64 -13.19
CA GLU A 148 1.59 13.76 -14.66
C GLU A 148 1.68 12.40 -15.36
N SER A 149 2.29 11.42 -14.71
CA SER A 149 2.51 10.09 -15.27
C SER A 149 1.60 9.04 -14.66
N VAL A 150 1.13 8.12 -15.50
CA VAL A 150 0.45 6.89 -15.09
C VAL A 150 1.43 5.75 -14.76
N ASP A 151 2.71 5.91 -15.12
CA ASP A 151 3.76 4.98 -14.71
C ASP A 151 4.13 5.21 -13.24
N PHE A 152 4.18 4.12 -12.47
CA PHE A 152 4.50 4.13 -11.06
C PHE A 152 5.91 4.70 -10.81
N ALA A 153 6.91 4.28 -11.58
CA ALA A 153 8.30 4.69 -11.32
C ALA A 153 8.48 6.20 -11.55
N ALA A 154 7.97 6.70 -12.68
CA ALA A 154 7.94 8.12 -12.97
C ALA A 154 7.12 8.91 -11.93
N GLY A 155 5.94 8.43 -11.56
CA GLY A 155 5.09 9.09 -10.57
C GLY A 155 5.70 9.12 -9.17
N TYR A 156 6.38 8.06 -8.77
CA TYR A 156 7.12 8.00 -7.51
C TYR A 156 8.24 9.04 -7.48
N GLU A 157 9.05 9.12 -8.54
CA GLU A 157 10.12 10.11 -8.62
C GLU A 157 9.58 11.54 -8.64
N GLN A 158 8.46 11.79 -9.34
CA GLN A 158 7.80 13.09 -9.30
C GLN A 158 7.39 13.48 -7.87
N MET A 159 6.75 12.58 -7.13
CA MET A 159 6.35 12.83 -5.74
C MET A 159 7.55 12.96 -4.79
N ARG A 160 8.66 12.29 -5.09
CA ARG A 160 9.92 12.41 -4.33
C ARG A 160 10.55 13.80 -4.44
N GLN A 161 10.36 14.48 -5.57
CA GLN A 161 10.85 15.84 -5.81
C GLN A 161 9.96 16.93 -5.17
N VAL A 162 8.83 16.56 -4.56
CA VAL A 162 7.96 17.53 -3.86
C VAL A 162 8.64 18.02 -2.59
N SER A 163 9.01 19.30 -2.58
CA SER A 163 9.71 19.94 -1.47
C SER A 163 8.74 20.39 -0.37
N PHE A 164 8.25 19.43 0.41
CA PHE A 164 7.48 19.70 1.63
C PHE A 164 8.33 19.69 2.89
N GLY A 165 8.07 20.67 3.77
CA GLY A 165 8.60 20.68 5.13
C GLY A 165 7.94 19.64 6.03
N TRP A 166 8.50 19.43 7.24
CA TRP A 166 8.00 18.42 8.17
C TRP A 166 6.55 18.66 8.59
N GLU A 167 6.11 19.92 8.71
CA GLU A 167 4.73 20.28 9.07
C GLU A 167 3.72 19.77 8.04
N GLN A 168 4.00 19.98 6.76
CA GLN A 168 3.14 19.53 5.66
C GLN A 168 3.15 18.00 5.54
N ARG A 169 4.31 17.37 5.68
CA ARG A 169 4.44 15.90 5.68
C ARG A 169 3.66 15.27 6.84
N TYR A 170 3.78 15.84 8.03
CA TYR A 170 3.02 15.40 9.20
C TYR A 170 1.52 15.65 9.00
N PHE A 171 1.12 16.78 8.44
CA PHE A 171 -0.29 17.08 8.18
C PHE A 171 -0.93 16.08 7.20
N VAL A 172 -0.22 15.73 6.12
CA VAL A 172 -0.63 14.68 5.18
C VAL A 172 -0.76 13.33 5.89
N TYR A 173 0.28 12.92 6.61
CA TYR A 173 0.27 11.67 7.37
C TYR A 173 -0.91 11.62 8.35
N TYR A 174 -1.10 12.68 9.13
CA TYR A 174 -2.09 12.75 10.18
C TYR A 174 -3.51 12.73 9.61
N ALA A 175 -3.76 13.41 8.49
CA ALA A 175 -5.05 13.34 7.80
C ALA A 175 -5.38 11.91 7.33
N LEU A 176 -4.41 11.19 6.76
CA LEU A 176 -4.57 9.79 6.37
C LEU A 176 -4.76 8.88 7.59
N TRP A 177 -4.02 9.13 8.67
CA TRP A 177 -4.12 8.39 9.92
C TRP A 177 -5.52 8.53 10.54
N VAL A 178 -6.04 9.76 10.65
CA VAL A 178 -7.40 10.03 11.14
C VAL A 178 -8.44 9.34 10.27
N TYR A 179 -8.32 9.44 8.94
CA TYR A 179 -9.24 8.77 8.02
C TYR A 179 -9.20 7.25 8.16
N SER A 180 -8.05 6.67 8.50
CA SER A 180 -7.91 5.21 8.67
C SER A 180 -8.69 4.63 9.85
N LEU A 181 -9.23 5.48 10.72
CA LEU A 181 -10.03 5.13 11.89
C LEU A 181 -11.54 5.22 11.64
N MET A 182 -11.96 5.72 10.47
CA MET A 182 -13.36 5.87 10.07
C MET A 182 -13.87 4.59 9.38
#